data_AF-A0A212C2E7-F1
#
_entry.id   AF-A0A212C2E7-F1
#
_cell.length_a   1.000
_cell.length_b   1.000
_cell.length_c   1.000
_cell.angle_alpha   90.00
_cell.angle_beta   90.00
_cell.angle_gamma   90.00
#
_symmetry.space_group_name_H-M   'P 1'
#
loop_
_entity.id
_entity.type
_entity.pdbx_description
1 polymer ?
#
loop_
_entity_poly.entity_id
_entity_poly.type
_entity_poly.pdbx_seq_one_letter_code
_entity_poly.pdbx_strand_id
1 'polypeptide(L)'
;MLPAALVQHECTILKRWKKNWFDLWSDGHLIYYDDQTRQSVEDKVHMPVDCINIRMGHECRDIQPPDGKPKDCMLQIVCRDGKTISLCAESTDDCL
;
A
#
# COMPACT_ATOMS: atom_id res chain seq x y z
N MET A 1 19.09 -4.89 4.54
CA MET A 1 18.03 -5.44 3.67
C MET A 1 17.04 -4.32 3.44
N LEU A 2 16.59 -4.11 2.21
CA LEU A 2 15.52 -3.15 1.94
C LEU A 2 14.20 -3.66 2.54
N PRO A 3 13.33 -2.81 3.09
CA PRO A 3 12.07 -3.25 3.68
C PRO A 3 11.22 -3.97 2.63
N ALA A 4 10.75 -5.16 2.99
CA ALA A 4 9.88 -5.98 2.15
C ALA A 4 8.84 -6.67 3.03
N ALA A 5 7.57 -6.63 2.63
CA ALA A 5 6.47 -7.13 3.43
C ALA A 5 5.27 -7.58 2.59
N LEU A 6 4.50 -8.52 3.15
CA LEU A 6 3.19 -8.88 2.64
C LEU A 6 2.16 -7.92 3.22
N VAL A 7 1.51 -7.12 2.37
CA VAL A 7 0.55 -6.08 2.78
C VAL A 7 -0.75 -6.28 2.01
N GLN A 8 -1.89 -5.97 2.63
CA GLN A 8 -3.15 -5.96 1.90
C GLN A 8 -3.28 -4.67 1.10
N HIS A 9 -3.64 -4.78 -0.17
CA HIS A 9 -3.88 -3.67 -1.08
C HIS A 9 -5.29 -3.77 -1.66
N GLU A 10 -5.97 -2.63 -1.77
CA GLU A 10 -7.29 -2.57 -2.40
C GLU A 10 -7.16 -2.53 -3.93
N CYS A 11 -7.66 -3.56 -4.61
CA CYS A 11 -7.75 -3.55 -6.06
C CYS A 11 -8.68 -2.43 -6.54
N THR A 12 -8.17 -1.53 -7.37
CA THR A 12 -8.90 -0.34 -7.87
C THR A 12 -10.17 -0.70 -8.67
N ILE A 13 -10.13 -1.78 -9.45
CA ILE A 13 -11.25 -2.24 -10.28
C ILE A 13 -12.27 -3.05 -9.48
N LEU A 14 -11.79 -4.01 -8.69
CA LEU A 14 -12.67 -4.96 -7.98
C LEU A 14 -13.14 -4.47 -6.62
N LYS A 15 -12.56 -3.38 -6.10
CA LYS A 15 -12.84 -2.82 -4.76
C LYS A 15 -12.78 -3.88 -3.65
N ARG A 16 -11.78 -4.76 -3.78
CA ARG A 16 -11.51 -5.86 -2.86
C ARG A 16 -10.07 -5.84 -2.40
N TRP A 17 -9.87 -6.17 -1.13
CA TRP A 17 -8.57 -6.38 -0.53
C TRP A 17 -7.94 -7.69 -1.02
N LYS A 18 -6.72 -7.59 -1.55
CA LYS A 18 -5.84 -8.73 -1.87
C LYS A 18 -4.50 -8.56 -1.17
N LYS A 19 -3.83 -9.67 -0.87
CA LYS A 19 -2.45 -9.62 -0.36
C LYS A 19 -1.51 -9.42 -1.54
N ASN A 20 -0.61 -8.46 -1.45
CA ASN A 20 0.46 -8.23 -2.42
C ASN A 20 1.80 -8.14 -1.67
N TRP A 21 2.87 -8.49 -2.36
CA TRP A 21 4.23 -8.34 -1.83
C TRP A 21 4.79 -6.96 -2.20
N PHE A 22 5.26 -6.20 -1.23
CA PHE A 22 5.84 -4.87 -1.43
C PHE A 22 7.33 -4.88 -1.15
N ASP A 23 8.11 -4.24 -2.01
CA ASP A 23 9.51 -3.90 -1.78
C ASP A 23 9.68 -2.38 -1.83
N LEU A 24 10.33 -1.79 -0.82
CA LEU A 24 10.78 -0.39 -0.85
C LEU A 24 12.28 -0.35 -1.17
N TRP A 25 12.62 0.16 -2.35
CA TRP A 25 13.99 0.18 -2.87
C TRP A 25 14.77 1.40 -2.36
N SER A 26 16.11 1.30 -2.33
CA SER A 26 16.99 2.36 -1.82
C SER A 26 16.94 3.64 -2.63
N ASP A 27 16.50 3.56 -3.88
CA ASP A 27 16.28 4.70 -4.78
C ASP A 27 14.90 5.36 -4.59
N GLY A 28 14.12 4.88 -3.62
CA GLY A 28 12.81 5.40 -3.25
C GLY A 28 11.65 4.80 -4.04
N HIS A 29 11.88 3.78 -4.88
CA HIS A 29 10.78 3.10 -5.55
C HIS A 29 10.06 2.11 -4.61
N LEU A 30 8.75 2.27 -4.49
CA LEU A 30 7.86 1.27 -3.91
C LEU A 30 7.30 0.43 -5.06
N ILE A 31 7.63 -0.86 -5.10
CA ILE A 31 7.17 -1.80 -6.12
C ILE A 31 6.34 -2.88 -5.45
N TYR A 32 5.21 -3.26 -6.05
CA TYR A 32 4.43 -4.37 -5.56
C TYR A 32 4.07 -5.40 -6.62
N TYR A 33 3.96 -6.63 -6.16
CA TYR A 33 3.83 -7.84 -6.96
C TYR A 33 2.63 -8.66 -6.49
N ASP A 34 2.16 -9.57 -7.34
CA ASP A 34 1.11 -10.54 -6.99
C ASP A 34 1.47 -11.28 -5.69
N ASP A 35 2.73 -11.72 -5.57
CA ASP A 35 3.24 -12.46 -4.42
C ASP A 35 4.76 -12.32 -4.22
N GLN A 36 5.31 -13.03 -3.23
CA GLN A 36 6.72 -12.98 -2.84
C GLN A 36 7.71 -13.48 -3.91
N THR A 37 7.24 -14.19 -4.95
CA THR A 37 8.10 -14.70 -6.03
C THR A 37 8.60 -13.57 -6.95
N ARG A 38 7.95 -12.41 -6.90
CA ARG A 38 8.29 -11.20 -7.68
C ARG A 38 8.27 -11.42 -9.20
N GLN A 39 7.51 -12.42 -9.67
CA GLN A 39 7.40 -12.72 -11.10
C GLN A 39 6.48 -11.76 -11.85
N SER A 40 5.40 -11.32 -11.19
CA SER A 40 4.39 -10.42 -11.77
C SER A 40 4.41 -9.10 -11.02
N VAL A 41 4.86 -8.03 -11.69
CA VAL A 41 4.74 -6.66 -11.17
C VAL A 41 3.31 -6.18 -11.38
N GLU A 42 2.67 -5.74 -10.31
CA GLU A 42 1.34 -5.13 -10.37
C GLU A 42 1.47 -3.64 -10.70
N ASP A 43 2.34 -2.93 -9.98
CA ASP A 43 2.62 -1.52 -10.23
C ASP A 43 3.88 -1.03 -9.47
N LYS A 44 4.24 0.22 -9.71
CA LYS A 44 5.41 0.91 -9.16
C LYS A 44 5.10 2.38 -8.86
N VAL A 45 5.65 2.91 -7.77
CA VAL A 45 5.60 4.33 -7.39
C VAL A 45 6.99 4.82 -7.04
N HIS A 46 7.41 5.96 -7.58
CA HIS A 46 8.64 6.62 -7.13
C HIS A 46 8.31 7.55 -5.96
N MET A 47 8.42 7.05 -4.73
CA MET A 47 7.91 7.75 -3.53
C MET A 47 8.38 9.21 -3.42
N PRO A 48 9.67 9.57 -3.63
CA PRO A 48 10.11 10.97 -3.53
C PRO A 48 9.54 11.90 -4.60
N VAL A 49 9.10 11.37 -5.74
CA VAL A 49 8.65 12.15 -6.89
C VAL A 49 7.13 12.13 -6.99
N ASP A 50 6.52 10.95 -6.93
CA ASP A 50 5.11 10.74 -7.21
C ASP A 50 4.23 10.98 -5.98
N CYS A 51 4.67 10.57 -4.78
CA CYS A 51 3.90 10.72 -3.55
C CYS A 51 3.87 12.18 -3.10
N ILE A 52 2.66 12.70 -2.86
CA ILE A 52 2.43 14.06 -2.35
C ILE A 52 1.77 14.07 -0.97
N ASN A 53 1.24 12.94 -0.51
CA ASN A 53 0.66 12.81 0.83
C ASN A 53 0.58 11.33 1.25
N ILE A 54 0.73 11.05 2.54
CA ILE A 54 0.48 9.75 3.15
C ILE A 54 -0.58 9.98 4.23
N ARG A 55 -1.71 9.27 4.11
CA ARG A 55 -2.79 9.30 5.11
C ARG A 55 -2.75 8.01 5.90
N MET A 56 -2.99 8.09 7.19
CA MET A 56 -3.06 6.91 8.07
C MET A 56 -4.39 6.85 8.79
N GLY A 57 -4.84 5.64 9.08
CA GLY A 57 -6.02 5.43 9.90
C GLY A 57 -7.27 6.14 9.37
N HIS A 58 -7.85 6.97 10.24
CA HIS A 58 -9.05 7.75 9.97
C HIS A 58 -8.87 8.87 8.92
N GLU A 59 -7.63 9.20 8.53
CA GLU A 59 -7.37 10.16 7.44
C GLU A 59 -7.63 9.55 6.06
N CYS A 60 -7.64 8.22 5.94
CA CYS A 60 -7.89 7.51 4.69
C CYS A 60 -9.33 7.75 4.21
N ARG A 61 -9.47 8.12 2.93
CA ARG A 61 -10.75 8.54 2.33
C ARG A 61 -11.29 7.48 1.37
N ASP A 62 -12.61 7.38 1.30
CA ASP A 62 -13.35 6.58 0.31
C ASP A 62 -12.99 5.08 0.29
N ILE A 63 -12.56 4.56 1.43
CA ILE A 63 -12.20 3.14 1.60
C ILE A 63 -12.59 2.63 2.98
N GLN A 64 -12.94 1.35 3.09
CA GLN A 64 -13.15 0.64 4.35
C GLN A 64 -12.07 -0.42 4.57
N PRO A 65 -11.62 -0.65 5.82
CA PRO A 65 -10.64 -1.69 6.10
C PRO A 65 -11.20 -3.08 5.76
N PRO A 66 -10.32 -4.09 5.57
CA PRO A 66 -10.74 -5.48 5.48
C PRO A 66 -11.58 -5.91 6.70
N ASP A 67 -12.43 -6.92 6.52
CA ASP A 67 -13.26 -7.45 7.61
C ASP A 67 -12.42 -7.82 8.84
N GLY A 68 -12.80 -7.30 10.01
CA GLY A 68 -12.12 -7.54 11.27
C GLY A 68 -10.81 -6.76 11.47
N LYS A 69 -10.39 -5.90 10.53
CA LYS A 69 -9.24 -5.01 10.71
C LYS A 69 -9.68 -3.62 11.20
N PRO A 70 -8.97 -3.04 12.19
CA PRO A 70 -9.27 -1.69 12.63
C PRO A 70 -8.86 -0.68 11.56
N LYS A 71 -9.48 0.50 11.59
CA LYS A 71 -9.16 1.58 10.66
C LYS A 71 -7.69 2.00 10.80
N ASP A 72 -7.13 1.96 12.00
CA ASP A 72 -5.73 2.36 12.30
C ASP A 72 -4.67 1.49 11.60
N CYS A 73 -5.03 0.31 11.09
CA CYS A 73 -4.14 -0.50 10.25
C CYS A 73 -4.06 0.00 8.79
N MET A 74 -4.81 1.05 8.43
CA MET A 74 -4.89 1.56 7.08
C MET A 74 -3.81 2.62 6.80
N LEU A 75 -3.27 2.57 5.60
CA LEU A 75 -2.37 3.59 5.04
C LEU A 75 -2.77 3.87 3.59
N GLN A 76 -2.72 5.13 3.18
CA GLN A 76 -3.09 5.54 1.82
C GLN A 76 -2.04 6.49 1.25
N ILE A 77 -1.40 6.06 0.16
CA ILE A 77 -0.40 6.84 -0.59
C ILE A 77 -1.14 7.62 -1.67
N VAL A 78 -1.05 8.95 -1.61
CA VAL A 78 -1.68 9.86 -2.59
C VAL A 78 -0.60 10.38 -3.52
N CYS A 79 -0.76 10.10 -4.82
CA CYS A 79 0.17 10.50 -5.86
C CYS A 79 -0.29 11.79 -6.56
N ARG A 80 0.67 12.54 -7.13
CA ARG A 80 0.43 13.82 -7.81
C ARG A 80 -0.48 13.73 -9.04
N ASP A 81 -0.55 12.57 -9.67
CA ASP A 81 -1.39 12.28 -10.82
C ASP A 81 -2.85 11.95 -10.44
N GLY A 82 -3.17 11.98 -9.14
CA GLY A 82 -4.48 11.62 -8.60
C GLY A 82 -4.61 10.14 -8.24
N LYS A 83 -3.62 9.30 -8.57
CA LYS A 83 -3.61 7.90 -8.15
C LYS A 83 -3.55 7.81 -6.63
N THR A 84 -4.31 6.87 -6.10
CA THR A 84 -4.35 6.57 -4.68
C THR A 84 -4.10 5.08 -4.51
N ILE A 85 -3.13 4.72 -3.68
CA ILE A 85 -2.85 3.34 -3.30
C ILE A 85 -3.26 3.17 -1.85
N SER A 86 -4.26 2.33 -1.62
CA SER A 86 -4.75 2.05 -0.27
C SER A 86 -4.25 0.69 0.21
N LEU A 87 -3.65 0.71 1.39
CA LEU A 87 -2.97 -0.40 2.04
C LEU A 87 -3.59 -0.67 3.41
N CYS A 88 -3.51 -1.92 3.87
CA CYS A 88 -3.82 -2.31 5.23
C CYS A 88 -2.72 -3.26 5.74
N ALA A 89 -2.03 -2.86 6.80
CA ALA A 89 -1.01 -3.68 7.45
C ALA A 89 -1.63 -4.79 8.30
N GLU A 90 -0.81 -5.78 8.72
CA GLU A 90 -1.30 -6.87 9.57
C GLU A 90 -1.55 -6.40 11.01
N SER A 91 -0.76 -5.46 11.52
CA SER A 91 -0.93 -4.86 12.85
C SER A 91 -0.73 -3.33 12.81
N THR A 92 -1.14 -2.63 13.87
CA THR A 92 -0.87 -1.19 14.01
C THR A 92 0.62 -0.88 14.19
N ASP A 93 1.38 -1.84 14.73
CA ASP A 93 2.83 -1.69 14.95
C ASP A 93 3.60 -1.72 13.62
N ASP A 94 3.02 -2.33 12.57
CA ASP A 94 3.56 -2.32 11.20
C ASP A 94 3.23 -1.03 10.42
N CYS A 95 2.34 -0.19 10.97
CA CYS A 95 1.95 1.10 10.37
C CYS A 95 2.76 2.29 10.91
N LEU A 96 3.64 2.09 11.92
CA LEU A 96 4.40 3.14 12.61
C LEU A 96 5.84 3.28 12.10
#